data_AF-A0A0G1YZ56-F1
#
_entry.id   AF-A0A0G1YZ56-F1
#
_cell.length_a   1.000
_cell.length_b   1.000
_cell.length_c   1.000
_cell.angle_alpha   90.00
_cell.angle_beta   90.00
_cell.angle_gamma   90.00
#
_symmetry.space_group_name_H-M   'P 1'
#
loop_
_entity.id
_entity.type
_entity.pdbx_description
1 polymer ?
#
loop_
_entity_poly.entity_id
_entity_poly.type
_entity_poly.pdbx_seq_one_letter_code
_entity_poly.pdbx_strand_id
1 'polypeptide(L)'
;MNESGDKQFFWGVSTSAHQVEGGLSNDWREWEAKNADALAREARRRVWPQYILGRFPSPIDPENYRSGRAADHYNRFHEDIRLAAALGVNAYRFSIEWSRVEPEEGKFSVSAIEHYRGVIRALRENGMEPFVPQKMIFSVL
;
A
#
# COMPACT_ATOMS: atom_id res chain seq x y z
N MET A 1 -35.68 1.90 -0.90
CA MET A 1 -35.63 3.37 -0.98
C MET A 1 -35.33 3.86 0.43
N ASN A 2 -34.13 4.39 0.68
CA ASN A 2 -33.83 5.03 1.95
C ASN A 2 -34.18 6.51 1.79
N GLU A 3 -35.29 6.90 2.41
CA GLU A 3 -35.69 8.28 2.59
C GLU A 3 -35.02 8.83 3.86
N SER A 4 -33.88 9.50 3.72
CA SER A 4 -33.45 10.58 4.60
C SER A 4 -32.20 11.24 4.01
N GLY A 5 -32.15 12.57 4.01
CA GLY A 5 -31.00 13.37 3.60
C GLY A 5 -29.82 13.30 4.58
N ASP A 6 -29.63 12.17 5.25
CA ASP A 6 -28.55 11.93 6.18
C ASP A 6 -27.28 11.65 5.36
N LYS A 7 -26.27 12.50 5.54
CA LYS A 7 -24.95 12.26 4.96
C LYS A 7 -24.45 10.90 5.46
N GLN A 8 -24.23 9.97 4.54
CA GLN A 8 -23.66 8.67 4.86
C GLN A 8 -22.28 8.87 5.52
N PHE A 9 -22.13 8.40 6.75
CA PHE A 9 -20.85 8.47 7.46
C PHE A 9 -19.96 7.30 7.05
N PHE A 10 -18.72 7.59 6.66
CA PHE A 10 -17.75 6.58 6.21
C PHE A 10 -16.82 6.16 7.36
N TRP A 11 -16.91 4.88 7.74
CA TRP A 11 -15.95 4.18 8.57
C TRP A 11 -15.05 3.37 7.64
N GLY A 12 -13.86 3.91 7.38
CA GLY A 12 -12.96 3.40 6.35
C GLY A 12 -11.60 2.94 6.86
N VAL A 13 -10.90 2.20 6.01
CA VAL A 13 -9.47 1.89 6.16
C VAL A 13 -8.67 2.60 5.06
N SER A 14 -7.36 2.76 5.27
CA SER A 14 -6.47 3.35 4.26
C SER A 14 -5.19 2.54 4.11
N THR A 15 -4.77 2.33 2.86
CA THR A 15 -3.48 1.74 2.52
C THR A 15 -2.73 2.60 1.49
N SER A 16 -1.45 2.31 1.31
CA SER A 16 -0.63 2.83 0.21
C SER A 16 0.00 1.66 -0.53
N ALA A 17 -0.06 1.69 -1.86
CA ALA A 17 0.45 0.66 -2.75
C ALA A 17 1.86 0.19 -2.37
N HIS A 18 2.79 1.13 -2.17
CA HIS A 18 4.18 0.83 -1.80
C HIS A 18 4.30 -0.04 -0.54
N GLN A 19 3.44 0.22 0.45
CA GLN A 19 3.48 -0.43 1.75
C GLN A 19 2.81 -1.81 1.78
N VAL A 20 1.89 -2.11 0.85
CA VAL A 20 1.04 -3.31 0.95
C VAL A 20 1.10 -4.23 -0.26
N GLU A 21 1.33 -3.71 -1.48
CA GLU A 21 1.28 -4.51 -2.70
C GLU A 21 2.45 -5.47 -2.83
N GLY A 22 3.66 -4.98 -2.54
CA GLY A 22 4.90 -5.73 -2.72
C GLY A 22 5.29 -5.92 -4.19
N GLY A 23 6.52 -6.39 -4.44
CA GLY A 23 6.98 -6.73 -5.79
C GLY A 23 7.01 -5.53 -6.76
N LEU A 24 7.37 -4.35 -6.26
CA LEU A 24 7.37 -3.09 -7.01
C LEU A 24 8.72 -2.83 -7.66
N SER A 25 8.78 -1.98 -8.66
CA SER A 25 10.03 -1.43 -9.20
C SER A 25 9.83 0.07 -9.34
N ASN A 26 10.25 0.85 -8.34
CA ASN A 26 10.07 2.30 -8.28
C ASN A 26 11.23 2.98 -7.53
N ASP A 27 11.28 4.30 -7.61
CA ASP A 27 12.34 5.12 -7.00
C ASP A 27 12.51 4.86 -5.50
N TRP A 28 11.41 4.61 -4.79
CA TRP A 28 11.45 4.30 -3.36
C TRP A 28 12.13 2.97 -3.08
N ARG A 29 11.82 1.92 -3.84
CA ARG A 29 12.49 0.62 -3.70
C ARG A 29 13.98 0.73 -4.04
N GLU A 30 14.34 1.52 -5.04
CA GLU A 30 15.76 1.79 -5.32
C GLU A 30 16.44 2.55 -4.19
N TRP A 31 15.77 3.55 -3.64
CA TRP A 31 16.26 4.31 -2.50
C TRP A 31 16.45 3.40 -1.27
N GLU A 32 15.49 2.52 -0.98
CA GLU A 32 15.59 1.51 0.09
C GLU A 32 16.83 0.63 -0.11
N ALA A 33 17.02 0.11 -1.33
CA ALA A 33 18.18 -0.73 -1.65
C ALA A 33 19.51 0.00 -1.44
N LYS A 34 19.58 1.30 -1.75
CA LYS A 34 20.78 2.14 -1.59
C LYS A 34 21.01 2.58 -0.13
N ASN A 35 19.97 2.71 0.68
CA ASN A 35 20.04 3.32 2.02
C ASN A 35 19.87 2.35 3.19
N ALA A 36 19.32 1.15 2.98
CA ALA A 36 19.04 0.18 4.05
C ALA A 36 20.25 -0.09 4.96
N ASP A 37 21.44 -0.33 4.38
CA ASP A 37 22.67 -0.57 5.14
C ASP A 37 23.14 0.66 5.93
N ALA A 38 22.93 1.86 5.39
CA ALA A 38 23.25 3.11 6.09
C ALA A 38 22.31 3.32 7.29
N LEU A 39 21.01 3.12 7.09
CA LEU A 39 19.98 3.25 8.12
C LEU A 39 20.17 2.23 9.25
N ALA A 40 20.45 0.97 8.92
CA ALA A 40 20.73 -0.07 9.91
C ALA A 40 22.01 0.22 10.72
N ARG A 41 23.06 0.76 10.09
CA ARG A 41 24.28 1.20 10.79
C ARG A 41 24.01 2.38 11.71
N GLU A 42 23.19 3.34 11.30
CA GLU A 42 22.77 4.45 12.15
C GLU A 42 21.94 3.94 13.33
N ALA A 43 20.99 3.02 13.09
CA ALA A 43 20.18 2.41 14.13
C ALA A 43 21.04 1.71 15.18
N ARG A 44 22.12 1.01 14.80
CA ARG A 44 23.05 0.36 15.75
C ARG A 44 23.74 1.35 16.70
N ARG A 45 23.82 2.63 16.36
CA ARG A 45 24.40 3.67 17.23
C ARG A 45 23.42 4.19 18.29
N ARG A 46 22.12 3.92 18.14
CA ARG A 46 21.09 4.30 19.11
C ARG A 46 20.98 3.25 20.22
N VAL A 47 20.63 3.69 21.42
CA VAL A 47 20.28 2.78 22.52
C VAL A 47 18.84 2.32 22.33
N TRP A 48 18.67 1.05 22.00
CA TRP A 48 17.35 0.44 21.84
C TRP A 48 16.94 -0.31 23.11
N PRO A 49 15.68 -0.19 23.57
CA PRO A 49 15.13 -1.10 24.56
C PRO A 49 15.20 -2.56 24.07
N GLN A 50 15.62 -3.48 24.93
CA GLN A 50 15.80 -4.90 24.56
C GLN A 50 14.52 -5.54 23.99
N TYR A 51 13.35 -5.12 24.48
CA TYR A 51 12.07 -5.63 23.99
C TYR A 51 11.79 -5.26 22.52
N ILE A 52 12.39 -4.19 21.98
CA ILE A 52 12.26 -3.83 20.57
C ILE A 52 13.10 -4.77 19.70
N LEU A 53 14.33 -5.08 20.14
CA LEU A 53 15.28 -5.89 19.36
C LEU A 53 14.84 -7.35 19.19
N GLY A 54 13.99 -7.87 20.08
CA GLY A 54 13.55 -9.27 20.08
C GLY A 54 12.08 -9.52 19.76
N ARG A 55 11.25 -8.49 19.54
CA ARG A 55 9.80 -8.65 19.35
C ARG A 55 9.25 -8.11 18.03
N PHE A 56 9.97 -7.22 17.38
CA PHE A 56 9.60 -6.64 16.10
C PHE A 56 10.72 -6.88 15.08
N PRO A 57 10.43 -6.70 13.77
CA PRO A 57 11.49 -6.56 12.77
C PRO A 57 12.54 -5.58 13.29
N SER A 58 13.76 -6.09 13.47
CA SER A 58 14.80 -5.39 14.19
C SER A 58 15.29 -4.18 13.40
N PRO A 59 15.37 -2.98 14.01
CA PRO A 59 15.81 -1.77 13.30
C PRO A 59 17.30 -1.82 12.91
N ILE A 60 18.06 -2.79 13.44
CA ILE A 60 19.49 -2.94 13.11
C ILE A 60 19.75 -3.91 11.95
N ASP A 61 18.69 -4.53 11.44
CA ASP A 61 18.74 -5.43 10.30
C ASP A 61 18.33 -4.67 9.03
N PRO A 62 19.24 -4.53 8.04
CA PRO A 62 18.97 -3.83 6.78
C PRO A 62 17.74 -4.33 6.03
N GLU A 63 17.42 -5.63 6.11
CA GLU A 63 16.29 -6.18 5.36
C GLU A 63 14.94 -5.60 5.84
N ASN A 64 14.86 -5.12 7.08
CA ASN A 64 13.64 -4.52 7.64
C ASN A 64 13.39 -3.08 7.14
N TYR A 65 14.28 -2.54 6.32
CA TYR A 65 14.09 -1.26 5.62
C TYR A 65 13.63 -1.45 4.17
N ARG A 66 13.46 -2.68 3.70
CA ARG A 66 13.04 -2.99 2.33
C ARG A 66 11.60 -3.47 2.32
N SER A 67 10.77 -2.86 1.49
CA SER A 67 9.35 -3.20 1.43
C SER A 67 9.09 -4.62 0.88
N GLY A 68 9.95 -5.13 -0.01
CA GLY A 68 9.96 -6.55 -0.42
C GLY A 68 8.62 -7.06 -0.96
N ARG A 69 8.10 -8.13 -0.33
CA ARG A 69 6.76 -8.70 -0.63
C ARG A 69 5.63 -7.92 0.06
N ALA A 70 5.93 -7.10 1.06
CA ALA A 70 4.93 -6.41 1.87
C ALA A 70 3.84 -7.38 2.38
N ALA A 71 2.56 -6.99 2.29
CA ALA A 71 1.41 -7.84 2.63
C ALA A 71 0.95 -8.73 1.46
N ASP A 72 1.59 -8.63 0.29
CA ASP A 72 1.17 -9.29 -0.96
C ASP A 72 -0.26 -8.91 -1.41
N HIS A 73 -0.69 -7.69 -1.08
CA HIS A 73 -2.04 -7.20 -1.37
C HIS A 73 -2.34 -7.22 -2.87
N TYR A 74 -1.32 -7.06 -3.73
CA TYR A 74 -1.48 -7.10 -5.18
C TYR A 74 -2.09 -8.44 -5.65
N ASN A 75 -1.72 -9.55 -5.01
CA ASN A 75 -2.25 -10.87 -5.36
C ASN A 75 -3.44 -11.27 -4.48
N ARG A 76 -3.58 -10.66 -3.30
CA ARG A 76 -4.52 -11.08 -2.25
C ARG A 76 -5.66 -10.09 -1.97
N PHE A 77 -5.78 -9.02 -2.76
CA PHE A 77 -6.76 -7.94 -2.50
C PHE A 77 -8.20 -8.45 -2.32
N HIS A 78 -8.62 -9.52 -3.01
CA HIS A 78 -9.95 -10.10 -2.82
C HIS A 78 -10.18 -10.64 -1.39
N GLU A 79 -9.15 -11.24 -0.79
CA GLU A 79 -9.21 -11.74 0.59
C GLU A 79 -9.21 -10.56 1.58
N ASP A 80 -8.30 -9.62 1.38
CA ASP A 80 -8.15 -8.46 2.26
C ASP A 80 -9.40 -7.57 2.27
N ILE A 81 -10.02 -7.34 1.11
CA ILE A 81 -11.28 -6.59 0.99
C ILE A 81 -12.42 -7.33 1.70
N ARG A 82 -12.50 -8.65 1.56
CA ARG A 82 -13.53 -9.45 2.24
C ARG A 82 -13.38 -9.38 3.76
N LEU A 83 -12.14 -9.42 4.25
CA LEU A 83 -11.85 -9.25 5.67
C LEU A 83 -12.22 -7.85 6.17
N ALA A 84 -11.88 -6.80 5.41
CA ALA A 84 -12.26 -5.43 5.74
C ALA A 84 -13.79 -5.26 5.80
N ALA A 85 -14.52 -5.83 4.85
CA ALA A 85 -15.98 -5.83 4.84
C ALA A 85 -16.56 -6.59 6.05
N ALA A 86 -15.97 -7.74 6.43
CA ALA A 86 -16.38 -8.51 7.61
C ALA A 86 -16.19 -7.74 8.93
N LEU A 87 -15.27 -6.77 8.97
CA LEU A 87 -15.08 -5.86 10.10
C LEU A 87 -16.11 -4.71 10.14
N GLY A 88 -17.04 -4.65 9.18
CA GLY A 88 -18.07 -3.60 9.10
C GLY A 88 -17.57 -2.28 8.48
N VAL A 89 -16.41 -2.31 7.82
CA VAL A 89 -15.84 -1.15 7.12
C VAL A 89 -16.66 -0.88 5.85
N ASN A 90 -17.01 0.38 5.59
CA ASN A 90 -17.83 0.79 4.45
C ASN A 90 -17.10 1.71 3.45
N ALA A 91 -15.84 2.03 3.70
CA ALA A 91 -14.98 2.80 2.79
C ALA A 91 -13.56 2.25 2.75
N TYR A 92 -12.92 2.33 1.60
CA TYR A 92 -11.53 1.89 1.45
C TYR A 92 -10.74 2.91 0.64
N ARG A 93 -9.73 3.51 1.28
CA ARG A 93 -8.79 4.41 0.62
C ARG A 93 -7.53 3.66 0.21
N PHE A 94 -7.15 3.75 -1.07
CA PHE A 94 -5.91 3.15 -1.57
C PHE A 94 -5.24 4.07 -2.59
N SER A 95 -3.91 3.98 -2.71
CA SER A 95 -3.15 4.68 -3.77
C SER A 95 -2.89 3.74 -4.94
N ILE A 96 -2.68 4.31 -6.12
CA ILE A 96 -2.28 3.60 -7.32
C ILE A 96 -0.75 3.70 -7.44
N GLU A 97 -0.06 2.58 -7.64
CA GLU A 97 1.37 2.58 -8.00
C GLU A 97 1.54 3.00 -9.46
N TRP A 98 2.14 4.18 -9.67
CA TRP A 98 2.38 4.70 -11.00
C TRP A 98 3.38 3.86 -11.80
N SER A 99 4.44 3.35 -11.16
CA SER A 99 5.43 2.53 -11.87
C SER A 99 4.88 1.19 -12.38
N ARG A 100 3.69 0.78 -11.91
CA ARG A 100 2.93 -0.33 -12.52
C ARG A 100 2.11 0.12 -13.71
N VAL A 101 1.45 1.28 -13.59
CA VAL A 101 0.54 1.82 -14.61
C VAL A 101 1.29 2.35 -15.82
N GLU A 102 2.41 3.05 -15.60
CA GLU A 102 3.33 3.57 -16.61
C GLU A 102 4.77 3.21 -16.20
N PRO A 103 5.24 1.99 -16.50
CA PRO A 103 6.59 1.56 -16.11
C PRO A 103 7.71 2.32 -16.84
N GLU A 104 7.41 2.82 -18.04
CA GLU A 104 8.27 3.71 -18.81
C GLU A 104 7.41 4.86 -19.34
N GLU A 105 7.97 6.06 -19.45
CA GLU A 105 7.24 7.24 -19.92
C GLU A 105 6.54 6.97 -21.27
N GLY A 106 5.24 7.23 -21.32
CA GLY A 106 4.36 6.99 -22.45
C GLY A 106 3.93 5.53 -22.66
N LYS A 107 4.44 4.56 -21.88
CA LYS A 107 4.09 3.14 -22.01
C LYS A 107 3.17 2.69 -20.88
N PHE A 108 1.87 2.65 -21.17
CA PHE A 108 0.86 2.24 -20.21
C PHE A 108 0.66 0.71 -20.17
N SER A 109 0.62 0.16 -18.96
CA SER A 109 0.32 -1.25 -18.71
C SER A 109 -1.18 -1.48 -18.58
N VAL A 110 -1.77 -2.13 -19.59
CA VAL A 110 -3.18 -2.52 -19.57
C VAL A 110 -3.47 -3.49 -18.43
N SER A 111 -2.55 -4.41 -18.12
CA SER A 111 -2.74 -5.37 -17.03
C SER A 111 -2.79 -4.71 -15.66
N ALA A 112 -1.96 -3.69 -15.42
CA ALA A 112 -2.01 -2.92 -14.17
C ALA A 112 -3.30 -2.11 -14.05
N ILE A 113 -3.76 -1.49 -15.15
CA ILE A 113 -5.04 -0.78 -15.19
C ILE A 113 -6.21 -1.73 -14.87
N GLU A 114 -6.24 -2.91 -15.50
CA GLU A 114 -7.26 -3.92 -15.22
C GLU A 114 -7.19 -4.46 -13.79
N HIS A 115 -5.99 -4.58 -13.21
CA HIS A 115 -5.83 -4.91 -11.79
C HIS A 115 -6.53 -3.90 -10.89
N TYR A 116 -6.25 -2.60 -11.01
CA TYR A 116 -6.90 -1.58 -10.19
C TYR A 116 -8.41 -1.46 -10.45
N ARG A 117 -8.86 -1.70 -11.68
CA ARG A 117 -10.29 -1.84 -11.99
C ARG A 117 -10.90 -3.02 -11.25
N GLY A 118 -10.18 -4.13 -11.16
CA GLY A 118 -10.53 -5.30 -10.35
C GLY A 118 -10.66 -4.99 -8.86
N VAL A 119 -9.71 -4.24 -8.29
CA VAL A 119 -9.76 -3.77 -6.90
C VAL A 119 -11.02 -2.92 -6.65
N ILE A 120 -11.29 -1.94 -7.52
CA ILE A 120 -12.49 -1.07 -7.41
C ILE A 120 -13.78 -1.89 -7.50
N ARG A 121 -13.84 -2.87 -8.41
CA ARG A 121 -15.01 -3.77 -8.53
C ARG A 121 -15.19 -4.59 -7.26
N ALA A 122 -14.13 -5.21 -6.76
CA ALA A 122 -14.18 -6.01 -5.54
C ALA A 122 -14.64 -5.18 -4.32
N LEU A 123 -14.20 -3.93 -4.19
CA LEU A 123 -14.67 -3.01 -3.14
C LEU A 123 -16.19 -2.77 -3.24
N ARG A 124 -16.66 -2.43 -4.44
CA ARG A 124 -18.09 -2.16 -4.69
C ARG A 124 -18.96 -3.40 -4.48
N GLU A 125 -18.50 -4.57 -4.91
CA GLU A 125 -19.17 -5.85 -4.69
C GLU A 125 -19.31 -6.21 -3.20
N ASN A 126 -18.40 -5.71 -2.35
CA ASN A 126 -18.47 -5.86 -0.90
C ASN A 126 -19.15 -4.67 -0.19
N GLY A 127 -19.82 -3.78 -0.93
CA GLY A 127 -20.55 -2.65 -0.37
C GLY A 127 -19.66 -1.53 0.20
N MET A 128 -18.39 -1.47 -0.22
CA MET A 128 -17.43 -0.45 0.23
C MET A 128 -17.25 0.65 -0.83
N GLU A 129 -17.18 1.89 -0.37
CA GLU A 129 -16.88 3.05 -1.23
C GLU A 129 -15.37 3.20 -1.44
N PRO A 130 -14.86 3.16 -2.69
CA PRO A 130 -13.44 3.34 -2.99
C PRO A 130 -13.04 4.82 -2.99
N PHE A 131 -12.00 5.16 -2.22
CA PHE A 131 -11.38 6.49 -2.20
C PHE A 131 -9.99 6.44 -2.82
N VAL A 132 -9.83 7.02 -4.00
CA VAL A 132 -8.54 7.11 -4.69
C VAL A 132 -8.04 8.55 -4.59
N PRO A 133 -7.02 8.85 -3.77
CA PRO A 133 -6.51 10.21 -3.65
C PRO A 133 -5.82 10.62 -4.95
N GLN A 134 -6.11 11.83 -5.42
CA GLN A 134 -5.45 12.46 -6.57
C GLN A 134 -4.04 12.95 -6.18
N LYS A 135 -3.16 12.04 -5.75
CA LYS A 135 -1.73 12.34 -5.67
C LYS A 135 -1.02 11.52 -6.74
N MET A 136 -1.02 12.09 -7.95
CA MET A 136 -0.04 11.77 -8.98
C MET A 136 1.33 12.12 -8.38
N ILE A 137 2.10 11.11 -7.98
CA ILE A 137 3.54 11.30 -7.83
C ILE A 137 4.08 11.37 -9.25
N PHE A 138 4.11 12.57 -9.82
CA PHE A 138 5.03 12.87 -10.91
C PHE A 138 6.42 12.84 -10.28
N SER A 139 7.15 11.75 -10.49
CA SER A 139 8.59 11.67 -10.27
C SER A 139 9.22 11.25 -11.60
N VAL A 140 9.00 12.08 -12.62
CA VAL A 140 9.79 12.12 -13.86
C VAL A 140 9.85 13.59 -14.30
N LEU A 141 10.58 14.42 -13.55
CA LEU A 141 11.18 15.69 -13.98
C LEU A 141 12.38 16.01 -13.08
#